data_AF-A0A6A6W4Z3-F1
#
_entry.id   AF-A0A6A6W4Z3-F1
#
_cell.length_a   1.000
_cell.length_b   1.000
_cell.length_c   1.000
_cell.angle_alpha   90.00
_cell.angle_beta   90.00
_cell.angle_gamma   90.00
#
_symmetry.space_group_name_H-M   'P 1'
#
loop_
_entity.id
_entity.type
_entity.pdbx_description
1 polymer ?
#
loop_
_entity_poly.entity_id
_entity_poly.type
_entity_poly.pdbx_seq_one_letter_code
_entity_poly.pdbx_strand_id
1 'polypeptide(L)'
;MSPVLKCHAETHINAPASLVYSLLTDLSQWPVWNEMVPQVTIAYSPSADSANTDMRMRLGQRLQFHVRMPMFGVRRHVPGGSVEEIVRLDPAPTDSPSRVEWNQRGIPQTLLRTNRVNIIEPSAEVDGRIIAD
;
A
#
# COMPACT_ATOMS: atom_id res chain seq x y z
N MET A 1 26.85 -13.00 2.41
CA MET A 1 25.90 -12.11 1.73
C MET A 1 24.52 -12.72 1.84
N SER A 2 23.54 -11.99 2.34
CA SER A 2 22.15 -12.47 2.33
C SER A 2 21.56 -12.27 0.92
N PRO A 3 20.85 -13.25 0.36
CA PRO A 3 20.20 -13.09 -0.94
C PRO A 3 19.13 -12.00 -0.88
N VAL A 4 19.01 -11.20 -1.94
CA VAL A 4 18.01 -10.13 -2.07
C VAL A 4 17.06 -10.49 -3.21
N LEU A 5 15.76 -10.52 -2.92
CA LEU A 5 14.71 -10.67 -3.92
C LEU A 5 14.02 -9.32 -4.15
N LYS A 6 13.95 -8.87 -5.42
CA LYS A 6 13.21 -7.67 -5.83
C LYS A 6 12.10 -8.09 -6.79
N CYS A 7 10.85 -7.87 -6.37
CA CYS A 7 9.67 -8.03 -7.22
C CYS A 7 9.14 -6.64 -7.59
N HIS A 8 8.71 -6.46 -8.83
CA HIS A 8 8.17 -5.20 -9.33
C HIS A 8 7.01 -5.48 -10.29
N ALA A 9 6.00 -4.63 -10.24
CA ALA A 9 4.87 -4.60 -11.14
C ALA A 9 4.46 -3.15 -11.38
N GLU A 10 4.00 -2.86 -12.59
CA GLU A 10 3.60 -1.54 -13.05
C GLU A 10 2.33 -1.67 -13.89
N THR A 11 1.47 -0.66 -13.84
CA THR A 11 0.28 -0.59 -14.67
C THR A 11 -0.12 0.86 -14.88
N HIS A 12 -0.73 1.15 -16.02
CA HIS A 12 -1.28 2.47 -16.32
C HIS A 12 -2.77 2.50 -16.02
N ILE A 13 -3.19 3.55 -15.31
CA ILE A 13 -4.58 3.73 -14.90
C ILE A 13 -5.10 4.98 -15.60
N ASN A 14 -6.18 4.84 -16.37
CA ASN A 14 -6.86 5.98 -16.99
C ASN A 14 -7.70 6.74 -15.95
N ALA A 15 -7.01 7.44 -15.04
CA ALA A 15 -7.58 8.29 -14.01
C ALA A 15 -6.55 9.33 -13.55
N PRO A 16 -6.97 10.46 -12.98
CA PRO A 16 -6.04 11.43 -12.38
C PRO A 16 -5.18 10.78 -11.30
N ALA A 17 -3.86 11.05 -11.31
CA ALA A 17 -2.92 10.48 -10.34
C ALA A 17 -3.31 10.81 -8.87
N SER A 18 -3.88 11.99 -8.63
CA SER A 18 -4.40 12.41 -7.33
C SER A 18 -5.56 11.53 -6.83
N LEU A 19 -6.44 11.08 -7.74
CA LEU A 19 -7.54 10.18 -7.42
C LEU A 19 -7.00 8.79 -7.05
N VAL A 20 -6.08 8.24 -7.84
CA VAL A 20 -5.42 6.95 -7.55
C VAL A 20 -4.72 7.02 -6.19
N TYR A 21 -3.99 8.10 -5.92
CA TYR A 21 -3.33 8.33 -4.64
C TYR A 21 -4.34 8.38 -3.48
N SER A 22 -5.47 9.07 -3.66
CA SER A 22 -6.50 9.16 -2.63
C SER A 22 -7.11 7.79 -2.29
N LEU A 23 -7.35 6.94 -3.30
CA LEU A 23 -7.86 5.58 -3.11
C LEU A 23 -6.81 4.65 -2.47
N LEU A 24 -5.53 4.85 -2.80
CA LEU A 24 -4.44 4.10 -2.18
C LEU A 24 -4.31 4.44 -0.69
N THR A 25 -4.44 5.71 -0.32
CA THR A 25 -4.20 6.21 1.05
C THR A 25 -5.44 6.18 1.94
N ASP A 26 -6.62 5.95 1.38
CA ASP A 26 -7.86 5.72 2.12
C ASP A 26 -8.12 4.22 2.32
N LEU A 27 -7.83 3.73 3.54
CA LEU A 27 -7.98 2.32 3.91
C LEU A 27 -9.44 1.86 3.89
N SER A 28 -10.42 2.77 3.96
CA SER A 28 -11.84 2.41 3.88
C SER A 28 -12.24 1.92 2.49
N GLN A 29 -11.50 2.33 1.46
CA GLN A 29 -11.78 1.98 0.07
C GLN A 29 -11.10 0.68 -0.36
N TRP A 30 -10.10 0.21 0.39
CA TRP A 30 -9.36 -1.00 0.06
C TRP A 30 -10.24 -2.24 -0.18
N PRO A 31 -11.26 -2.54 0.64
CA PRO A 31 -12.11 -3.71 0.40
C PRO A 31 -12.91 -3.66 -0.90
N VAL A 32 -13.10 -2.44 -1.46
CA VAL A 32 -13.87 -2.23 -2.70
C VAL A 32 -13.06 -2.62 -3.93
N TRP A 33 -11.77 -2.25 -3.97
CA TRP A 33 -10.92 -2.46 -5.14
C TRP A 33 -9.87 -3.57 -4.96
N ASN A 34 -9.61 -4.00 -3.72
CA ASN A 34 -8.60 -5.00 -3.38
C ASN A 34 -9.22 -6.23 -2.70
N GLU A 35 -9.71 -7.18 -3.50
CA GLU A 35 -10.30 -8.41 -2.97
C GLU A 35 -9.33 -9.27 -2.14
N MET A 36 -8.01 -9.10 -2.33
CA MET A 36 -6.99 -9.81 -1.54
C MET A 36 -6.85 -9.23 -0.13
N VAL A 37 -7.21 -7.97 0.08
CA VAL A 37 -7.14 -7.28 1.37
C VAL A 37 -8.53 -6.74 1.72
N PRO A 38 -9.47 -7.61 2.12
CA PRO A 38 -10.83 -7.23 2.46
C PRO A 38 -10.94 -6.40 3.75
N GLN A 39 -9.88 -6.34 4.56
CA GLN A 39 -9.90 -5.59 5.82
C GLN A 39 -8.48 -5.17 6.22
N VAL A 40 -8.39 -3.94 6.74
CA VAL A 40 -7.17 -3.41 7.38
C VAL A 40 -7.53 -2.97 8.79
N THR A 41 -6.71 -3.30 9.77
CA THR A 41 -6.85 -2.84 11.15
C THR A 41 -5.67 -1.95 11.51
N ILE A 42 -5.95 -0.81 12.14
CA ILE A 42 -4.91 0.09 12.62
C ILE A 42 -4.40 -0.49 13.95
N ALA A 43 -3.24 -1.13 13.93
CA ALA A 43 -2.63 -1.76 15.10
C ALA A 43 -1.92 -0.74 16.01
N TYR A 44 -1.43 0.36 15.44
CA TYR A 44 -0.82 1.46 16.16
C TYR A 44 -0.94 2.75 15.36
N SER A 45 -1.21 3.87 16.04
CA SER A 45 -1.18 5.22 15.47
C SER A 45 -0.34 6.11 16.39
N PRO A 46 0.60 6.90 15.85
CA PRO A 46 1.46 7.77 16.67
C PRO A 46 0.74 9.00 17.23
N SER A 47 -0.43 9.38 16.69
CA SER A 47 -1.26 10.47 17.21
C SER A 47 -2.15 9.96 18.35
N ALA A 48 -2.05 10.54 19.54
CA ALA A 48 -2.76 10.13 20.76
C ALA A 48 -4.28 10.45 20.78
N ASP A 49 -4.83 10.97 19.67
CA ASP A 49 -6.27 11.22 19.54
C ASP A 49 -7.01 9.89 19.37
N SER A 50 -7.38 9.40 20.54
CA SER A 50 -7.96 8.13 20.88
C SER A 50 -9.44 8.11 20.47
N ALA A 51 -9.72 8.26 19.18
CA ALA A 51 -11.04 8.02 18.58
C ALA A 51 -11.01 8.01 17.04
N ASN A 52 -9.87 7.70 16.42
CA ASN A 52 -9.68 8.06 15.02
C ASN A 52 -10.34 7.06 14.05
N THR A 53 -11.64 7.30 13.81
CA THR A 53 -12.48 6.69 12.76
C THR A 53 -12.00 7.06 11.34
N ASP A 54 -11.04 7.99 11.25
CA ASP A 54 -10.41 8.38 10.00
C ASP A 54 -9.51 7.24 9.49
N MET A 55 -10.02 6.52 8.49
CA MET A 55 -9.37 5.39 7.82
C MET A 55 -8.28 5.84 6.83
N ARG A 56 -7.77 7.07 6.92
CA ARG A 56 -6.63 7.50 6.11
C ARG A 56 -5.29 7.10 6.72
N MET A 57 -4.36 6.77 5.83
CA MET A 57 -2.98 6.47 6.18
C MET A 57 -2.27 7.67 6.81
N ARG A 58 -1.46 7.41 7.83
CA ARG A 58 -0.60 8.38 8.50
C ARG A 58 0.82 7.84 8.64
N LEU A 59 1.80 8.73 8.57
CA LEU A 59 3.21 8.35 8.78
C LEU A 59 3.41 7.76 10.18
N GLY A 60 4.18 6.67 10.29
CA GLY A 60 4.45 5.96 11.54
C GLY A 60 3.32 5.05 12.04
N GLN A 61 2.19 5.02 11.34
CA GLN A 61 1.08 4.12 11.65
C GLN A 61 1.43 2.67 11.29
N ARG A 62 0.98 1.72 12.12
CA ARG A 62 1.12 0.29 11.84
C ARG A 62 -0.24 -0.29 11.47
N LEU A 63 -0.26 -0.98 10.34
CA LEU A 63 -1.43 -1.56 9.73
C LEU A 63 -1.32 -3.09 9.77
N GLN A 64 -2.33 -3.74 10.33
CA GLN A 64 -2.54 -5.18 10.22
C GLN A 64 -3.44 -5.44 9.00
N PHE A 65 -2.86 -6.04 7.97
CA PHE A 65 -3.56 -6.47 6.77
C PHE A 65 -4.14 -7.86 6.97
N HIS A 66 -5.45 -8.00 6.78
CA HIS A 66 -6.13 -9.29 6.77
C HIS A 66 -6.20 -9.77 5.34
N VAL A 67 -5.37 -10.73 4.98
CA VAL A 67 -5.20 -11.18 3.59
C VAL A 67 -6.08 -12.39 3.31
N ARG A 68 -6.75 -12.39 2.15
CA ARG A 68 -7.42 -13.56 1.59
C ARG A 68 -6.75 -13.94 0.28
N MET A 69 -6.18 -15.14 0.22
CA MET A 69 -5.56 -15.68 -0.99
C MET A 69 -6.35 -16.86 -1.54
N PRO A 70 -6.43 -17.01 -2.89
CA PRO A 70 -6.98 -18.23 -3.49
C PRO A 70 -6.05 -19.41 -3.20
N MET A 71 -6.54 -20.37 -2.42
CA MET A 71 -5.86 -21.65 -2.16
C MET A 71 -6.76 -22.79 -2.64
N PHE A 72 -6.26 -23.55 -3.62
CA PHE A 72 -7.01 -24.65 -4.26
C PHE A 72 -8.39 -24.21 -4.80
N GLY A 73 -8.45 -23.04 -5.45
CA GLY A 73 -9.68 -22.49 -6.03
C GLY A 73 -10.63 -21.84 -5.01
N VAL A 74 -10.31 -21.85 -3.72
CA VAL A 74 -11.13 -21.21 -2.67
C VAL A 74 -10.35 -20.08 -2.01
N ARG A 75 -10.95 -18.89 -1.91
CA ARG A 75 -10.35 -17.76 -1.18
C ARG A 75 -10.36 -18.06 0.33
N ARG A 76 -9.18 -18.18 0.92
CA ARG A 76 -9.00 -18.48 2.35
C ARG A 76 -8.27 -17.34 3.04
N HIS A 77 -8.66 -17.08 4.29
CA HIS A 77 -7.96 -16.16 5.17
C HIS A 77 -6.56 -16.71 5.50
N VAL A 78 -5.55 -15.87 5.40
CA VAL A 78 -4.16 -16.20 5.73
C VAL A 78 -3.92 -15.90 7.21
N PRO A 79 -3.70 -16.92 8.07
CA PRO A 79 -3.46 -16.70 9.49
C PRO A 79 -2.27 -15.76 9.72
N GLY A 80 -2.42 -14.80 10.63
CA GLY A 80 -1.38 -13.82 10.99
C GLY A 80 -1.28 -12.61 10.05
N GLY A 81 -1.73 -12.72 8.80
CA GLY A 81 -1.72 -11.61 7.84
C GLY A 81 -0.34 -10.96 7.68
N SER A 82 -0.31 -9.64 7.48
CA SER A 82 0.92 -8.84 7.50
C SER A 82 0.75 -7.64 8.42
N VAL A 83 1.76 -7.32 9.24
CA VAL A 83 1.83 -6.04 9.96
C VAL A 83 2.86 -5.19 9.24
N GLU A 84 2.48 -4.00 8.79
CA GLU A 84 3.42 -3.08 8.15
C GLU A 84 3.31 -1.68 8.74
N GLU A 85 4.46 -1.02 8.84
CA GLU A 85 4.59 0.35 9.33
C GLU A 85 4.83 1.29 8.16
N ILE A 86 4.04 2.36 8.08
CA ILE A 86 4.22 3.40 7.07
C ILE A 86 5.47 4.20 7.44
N VAL A 87 6.51 4.10 6.63
CA VAL A 87 7.79 4.78 6.85
C VAL A 87 8.03 5.96 5.91
N ARG A 88 7.25 6.05 4.83
CA ARG A 88 7.19 7.22 3.96
C ARG A 88 5.78 7.40 3.42
N LEU A 89 5.31 8.63 3.41
CA LEU A 89 4.02 9.03 2.84
C LEU A 89 4.20 10.41 2.22
N ASP A 90 4.53 10.44 0.94
CA ASP A 90 4.64 11.70 0.18
C ASP A 90 3.23 12.29 -0.05
N PRO A 91 3.08 13.61 -0.25
CA PRO A 91 1.78 14.21 -0.58
C PRO A 91 1.21 13.67 -1.90
N ALA A 92 -0.07 13.95 -2.17
CA ALA A 92 -0.70 13.57 -3.43
C ALA A 92 0.07 14.16 -4.64
N PRO A 93 0.19 13.41 -5.75
CA PRO A 93 0.99 13.84 -6.89
C PRO A 93 0.29 15.00 -7.59
N THR A 94 1.04 16.07 -7.85
CA THR A 94 0.63 17.17 -8.75
C THR A 94 1.36 17.01 -10.08
N ASP A 95 2.66 17.28 -10.07
CA ASP A 95 3.55 17.22 -11.25
C ASP A 95 4.76 16.31 -11.01
N SER A 96 4.93 15.82 -9.78
CA SER A 96 6.00 14.91 -9.40
C SER A 96 5.44 13.58 -8.89
N PRO A 97 6.17 12.47 -9.08
CA PRO A 97 5.83 11.18 -8.50
C PRO A 97 5.61 11.25 -6.98
N SER A 98 4.59 10.54 -6.52
CA SER A 98 4.33 10.35 -5.09
C SER A 98 4.69 8.94 -4.68
N ARG A 99 5.38 8.81 -3.55
CA ARG A 99 5.83 7.53 -3.01
C ARG A 99 5.22 7.24 -1.65
N VAL A 100 4.76 6.00 -1.50
CA VAL A 100 4.33 5.44 -0.21
C VAL A 100 5.17 4.20 0.08
N GLU A 101 5.77 4.16 1.27
CA GLU A 101 6.63 3.06 1.69
C GLU A 101 6.18 2.44 3.01
N TRP A 102 6.23 1.11 3.05
CA TRP A 102 5.95 0.32 4.22
C TRP A 102 7.10 -0.62 4.55
N ASN A 103 7.35 -0.79 5.84
CA ASN A 103 8.25 -1.82 6.34
C ASN A 103 7.46 -2.91 7.05
N GLN A 104 7.70 -4.16 6.70
CA GLN A 104 7.11 -5.28 7.39
C GLN A 104 7.64 -5.37 8.83
N ARG A 105 6.72 -5.67 9.76
CA ARG A 105 6.94 -5.88 11.17
C ARG A 105 6.38 -7.25 11.56
N GLY A 106 6.93 -7.85 12.61
CA GLY A 106 6.50 -9.16 13.12
C GLY A 106 7.47 -10.31 12.83
N ILE A 107 8.43 -10.12 11.91
CA ILE A 107 9.59 -11.00 11.75
C ILE A 107 10.85 -10.24 12.17
N PRO A 108 11.80 -10.85 12.91
CA PRO A 108 13.07 -10.20 13.22
C PRO A 108 13.79 -9.75 11.95
N GLN A 109 14.19 -8.48 11.89
CA GLN A 109 14.81 -7.91 10.68
C GLN A 109 16.17 -8.54 10.32
N THR A 110 16.81 -9.21 11.28
CA THR A 110 18.02 -10.02 11.05
C THR A 110 17.73 -11.30 10.27
N LEU A 111 16.49 -11.81 10.34
CA LEU A 111 16.02 -12.99 9.63
C LEU A 111 15.45 -12.63 8.26
N LEU A 112 14.53 -11.67 8.22
CA LEU A 112 13.90 -11.21 6.98
C LEU A 112 13.55 -9.73 7.08
N ARG A 113 13.98 -8.94 6.10
CA ARG A 113 13.58 -7.55 5.93
C ARG A 113 12.80 -7.41 4.63
N THR A 114 11.55 -6.97 4.76
CA THR A 114 10.68 -6.71 3.62
C THR A 114 10.24 -5.25 3.64
N ASN A 115 10.49 -4.56 2.54
CA ASN A 115 9.97 -3.22 2.30
C ASN A 115 9.03 -3.29 1.10
N ARG A 116 7.89 -2.60 1.19
CA ARG A 116 6.95 -2.40 0.08
C ARG A 116 6.99 -0.93 -0.32
N VAL A 117 6.98 -0.68 -1.62
CA VAL A 117 7.01 0.67 -2.19
C VAL A 117 5.97 0.75 -3.29
N ASN A 118 5.08 1.74 -3.19
CA ASN A 118 4.20 2.14 -4.28
C ASN A 118 4.61 3.53 -4.74
N ILE A 119 4.76 3.68 -6.06
CA ILE A 119 5.05 4.97 -6.70
C ILE A 119 3.88 5.26 -7.65
N ILE A 120 3.36 6.48 -7.59
CA ILE A 120 2.31 6.98 -8.48
C ILE A 120 2.91 8.13 -9.26
N GLU A 121 3.01 7.95 -10.57
CA GLU A 121 3.61 8.92 -11.49
C GLU A 121 2.49 9.53 -12.34
N PRO A 122 2.36 10.87 -12.38
CA PRO A 122 1.52 11.52 -13.37
C PRO A 122 2.03 11.18 -14.77
N SER A 123 1.16 10.67 -15.65
CA SER A 123 1.46 10.51 -17.06
C SER A 123 0.59 11.46 -17.89
N ALA A 124 1.20 12.12 -18.87
CA ALA A 124 0.47 12.88 -19.86
C ALA A 124 0.01 11.93 -20.96
N GLU A 125 -1.30 11.83 -21.18
CA GLU A 125 -1.85 11.08 -22.32
C GLU A 125 -1.69 11.92 -23.59
N VAL A 126 -0.88 11.46 -24.54
CA VAL A 126 -0.84 11.99 -25.91
C VAL A 126 -1.37 10.91 -26.84
N ASP A 127 -2.58 11.13 -27.38
CA ASP A 127 -3.10 10.41 -28.54
C ASP A 127 -3.28 8.88 -28.35
N GLY A 128 -3.78 8.46 -27.17
CA GLY A 128 -4.11 7.06 -26.88
C GLY A 128 -2.91 6.11 -26.81
N ARG A 129 -1.68 6.65 -26.78
CA ARG A 129 -0.45 5.92 -26.50
C ARG A 129 0.24 6.56 -25.32
N ILE A 130 0.48 5.75 -24.30
CA ILE A 130 1.11 6.22 -23.07
C ILE A 130 2.61 6.27 -23.32
N ILE A 131 3.13 7.49 -23.39
CA ILE A 131 4.57 7.75 -23.51
C ILE A 131 5.04 8.02 -22.08
N ALA A 132 5.91 7.15 -21.55
CA ALA A 132 6.66 7.44 -20.35
C ALA A 132 7.80 8.40 -20.73
N ASP A 133 7.93 9.52 -20.00
CA ASP A 133 9.06 10.46 -20.13
C ASP A 133 10.37 9.84 -19.59
#